data_AF-A0A5N7ZV17-F1
#
_entry.id   AF-A0A5N7ZV17-F1
#
_cell.length_a   1.000
_cell.length_b   1.000
_cell.length_c   1.000
_cell.angle_alpha   90.00
_cell.angle_beta   90.00
_cell.angle_gamma   90.00
#
_symmetry.space_group_name_H-M   'P 1'
#
loop_
_entity.id
_entity.type
_entity.pdbx_description
1 polymer ?
#
loop_
_entity_poly.entity_id
_entity_poly.type
_entity_poly.pdbx_seq_one_letter_code
_entity_poly.pdbx_strand_id
1 'polypeptide(L)'
;MPSSIEIIATLLFAVAVIHTFSVPAFARLAHRGGPHAGFWHLFSEVEAVFGVWAFVLIVAMAALAGPSHAIEYMDTRNFTEPLFVFVIMVVAASRPILELVGLLVRLVARALPLRRELATFFVVMSLVPLGGSFITEPAAMTLAAILLRDAYFRTSGRAGFKYLTLGVLFVNVSIGGVLTSYAAPPVLMVASTFGWDSAFMLQHFGWRAAVAVCLNAALLTLVCRKALLERSVGTGGGVDAPEGADSRPPVPVVVMLVHLAFLVAVVLSAHHPAIFLGLLMMFIGFSEAYKRHQNRLMIKEGLMVGFFLAGLVVLGGLQKWWLQDLLGGLEPFVLFWGATALTAITDNAALTYLGSLVEGTNEAWRYMLVAGAVTGGGLTVIANAPNPAGFAILKNHFPDGSISSGRLFLSALAPTLVAAVMFLLPV
;
A
#
# COMPACT_ATOMS: atom_id res chain seq x y z
N MET A 1 -13.73 34.28 3.02
CA MET A 1 -14.98 33.49 3.07
C MET A 1 -14.90 32.46 1.95
N PRO A 2 -15.29 31.19 2.19
CA PRO A 2 -15.19 30.16 1.17
C PRO A 2 -16.15 30.46 0.01
N SER A 3 -15.68 30.22 -1.20
CA SER A 3 -16.47 30.26 -2.43
C SER A 3 -17.53 29.15 -2.45
N SER A 4 -18.56 29.30 -3.28
CA SER A 4 -19.59 28.26 -3.46
C SER A 4 -18.99 26.93 -3.92
N ILE A 5 -17.93 26.97 -4.74
CA ILE A 5 -17.22 25.78 -5.22
C ILE A 5 -16.46 25.10 -4.07
N GLU A 6 -15.80 25.85 -3.19
CA GLU A 6 -15.13 25.28 -2.00
C GLU A 6 -16.12 24.62 -1.05
N ILE A 7 -17.32 25.20 -0.86
CA ILE A 7 -18.38 24.59 -0.05
C ILE A 7 -18.85 23.28 -0.69
N ILE A 8 -19.13 23.27 -2.00
CA ILE A 8 -19.54 22.06 -2.71
C ILE A 8 -18.44 20.99 -2.63
N ALA A 9 -17.18 21.37 -2.86
CA ALA A 9 -16.04 20.46 -2.74
C ALA A 9 -15.92 19.89 -1.33
N THR A 10 -16.12 20.69 -0.28
CA THR A 10 -16.10 20.24 1.12
C THR A 10 -17.24 19.26 1.41
N LEU A 11 -18.45 19.53 0.91
CA LEU A 11 -19.58 18.61 1.04
C LEU A 11 -19.31 17.27 0.32
N LEU A 12 -18.81 17.32 -0.92
CA LEU A 12 -18.47 16.11 -1.68
C LEU A 12 -17.31 15.34 -1.03
N PHE A 13 -16.33 16.04 -0.46
CA PHE A 13 -15.26 15.43 0.33
C PHE A 13 -15.80 14.71 1.57
N ALA A 14 -16.69 15.35 2.33
CA ALA A 14 -17.36 14.71 3.48
C ALA A 14 -18.17 13.48 3.05
N VAL A 15 -18.87 13.55 1.91
CA VAL A 15 -19.59 12.41 1.34
C VAL A 15 -18.62 11.31 0.90
N ALA A 16 -17.46 11.64 0.34
CA ALA A 16 -16.42 10.67 0.00
C ALA A 16 -15.91 9.93 1.24
N VAL A 17 -15.64 10.65 2.33
CA VAL A 17 -15.26 10.04 3.62
C VAL A 17 -16.35 9.09 4.13
N ILE A 18 -17.62 9.53 4.13
CA ILE A 18 -18.76 8.68 4.52
C ILE A 18 -18.90 7.45 3.61
N HIS A 19 -18.67 7.62 2.30
CA HIS A 19 -18.70 6.53 1.32
C HIS A 19 -17.62 5.48 1.66
N THR A 20 -16.38 5.88 1.94
CA THR A 20 -15.31 4.95 2.35
C THR A 20 -15.73 4.05 3.51
N PHE A 21 -16.40 4.61 4.53
CA PHE A 21 -16.93 3.83 5.66
C PHE A 21 -18.15 2.97 5.30
N SER A 22 -18.87 3.32 4.24
CA SER A 22 -20.07 2.63 3.76
C SER A 22 -19.76 1.49 2.78
N VAL A 23 -18.52 1.36 2.30
CA VAL A 23 -18.07 0.31 1.39
C VAL A 23 -18.51 -1.11 1.81
N PRO A 24 -18.38 -1.55 3.08
CA PRO A 24 -18.85 -2.87 3.50
C PRO A 24 -20.36 -3.06 3.33
N ALA A 25 -21.16 -1.99 3.42
CA ALA A 25 -22.60 -2.05 3.16
C ALA A 25 -22.88 -2.20 1.66
N PHE A 26 -22.17 -1.47 0.80
CA PHE A 26 -22.27 -1.60 -0.65
C PHE A 26 -21.81 -2.99 -1.13
N ALA A 27 -20.75 -3.54 -0.55
CA ALA A 27 -20.31 -4.92 -0.83
C ALA A 27 -21.41 -5.94 -0.53
N ARG A 28 -22.11 -5.80 0.61
CA ARG A 28 -23.26 -6.66 0.95
C ARG A 28 -24.39 -6.54 -0.07
N LEU A 29 -24.66 -5.33 -0.58
CA LEU A 29 -25.68 -5.11 -1.61
C LEU A 29 -25.25 -5.71 -2.95
N ALA A 30 -23.97 -5.60 -3.33
CA ALA A 30 -23.42 -6.21 -4.54
C ALA A 30 -23.57 -7.74 -4.50
N HIS A 31 -23.27 -8.36 -3.35
CA HIS A 31 -23.40 -9.81 -3.17
C HIS A 31 -24.85 -10.34 -3.19
N ARG A 32 -25.87 -9.48 -3.07
CA ARG A 32 -27.28 -9.90 -3.22
C ARG A 32 -27.67 -10.20 -4.67
N GLY A 33 -26.85 -9.81 -5.66
CA GLY A 33 -27.07 -10.20 -7.06
C GLY A 33 -28.26 -9.55 -7.75
N GLY A 34 -28.70 -8.37 -7.31
CA GLY A 34 -29.79 -7.61 -7.96
C GLY A 34 -29.41 -6.95 -9.29
N PRO A 35 -30.36 -6.29 -9.99
CA PRO A 35 -30.15 -5.65 -11.30
C PRO A 35 -29.00 -4.62 -11.34
N HIS A 36 -28.69 -4.00 -10.20
CA HIS A 36 -27.62 -3.00 -10.06
C HIS A 36 -26.38 -3.54 -9.35
N ALA A 37 -26.17 -4.87 -9.32
CA ALA A 37 -25.01 -5.47 -8.64
C ALA A 37 -23.67 -4.89 -9.12
N GLY A 38 -23.53 -4.57 -10.41
CA GLY A 38 -22.33 -3.91 -10.94
C GLY A 38 -22.08 -2.51 -10.38
N PHE A 39 -23.15 -1.72 -10.20
CA PHE A 39 -23.05 -0.40 -9.57
C PHE A 39 -22.62 -0.52 -8.11
N TRP A 40 -23.24 -1.44 -7.36
CA TRP A 40 -22.86 -1.70 -5.98
C TRP A 40 -21.45 -2.25 -5.84
N HIS A 41 -20.98 -3.03 -6.82
CA HIS A 41 -19.61 -3.52 -6.87
C HIS A 41 -18.64 -2.35 -7.04
N LEU A 42 -18.91 -1.42 -7.95
CA LEU A 42 -18.08 -0.22 -8.14
C LEU A 42 -18.03 0.63 -6.86
N PHE A 43 -19.17 0.86 -6.20
CA PHE A 43 -19.27 1.59 -4.93
C PHE A 43 -18.71 0.80 -3.73
N SER A 44 -18.34 -0.47 -3.91
CA SER A 44 -17.68 -1.27 -2.88
C SER A 44 -16.16 -1.32 -3.02
N GLU A 45 -15.59 -0.70 -4.05
CA GLU A 45 -14.14 -0.56 -4.19
C GLU A 45 -13.69 0.72 -3.47
N VAL A 46 -12.85 0.59 -2.44
CA VAL A 46 -12.35 1.74 -1.67
C VAL A 46 -11.54 2.70 -2.56
N GLU A 47 -10.86 2.16 -3.57
CA GLU A 47 -10.05 2.90 -4.53
C GLU A 47 -10.91 3.71 -5.53
N ALA A 48 -12.20 3.39 -5.69
CA ALA A 48 -13.08 4.17 -6.57
C ALA A 48 -13.58 5.47 -5.91
N VAL A 49 -13.64 5.51 -4.57
CA VAL A 49 -14.45 6.47 -3.83
C VAL A 49 -14.10 7.92 -4.16
N PHE A 50 -12.84 8.32 -3.96
CA PHE A 50 -12.41 9.71 -4.19
C PHE A 50 -12.46 10.08 -5.67
N GLY A 51 -12.14 9.17 -6.58
CA GLY A 51 -12.21 9.44 -8.02
C GLY A 51 -13.64 9.66 -8.50
N VAL A 52 -14.62 8.89 -8.01
CA VAL A 52 -16.04 9.08 -8.35
C VAL A 52 -16.54 10.44 -7.88
N TRP A 53 -16.24 10.83 -6.63
CA TRP A 53 -16.69 12.12 -6.11
C TRP A 53 -15.93 13.31 -6.71
N ALA A 54 -14.68 13.13 -7.11
CA ALA A 54 -13.94 14.10 -7.90
C ALA A 54 -14.59 14.32 -9.27
N PHE A 55 -15.03 13.25 -9.94
CA PHE A 55 -15.78 13.38 -11.19
C PHE A 55 -17.08 14.19 -10.99
N VAL A 56 -17.82 13.91 -9.92
CA VAL A 56 -19.02 14.70 -9.56
C VAL A 56 -18.69 16.17 -9.32
N LEU A 57 -17.58 16.49 -8.65
CA LEU A 57 -17.12 17.87 -8.47
C LEU A 57 -16.85 18.55 -9.80
N ILE A 58 -16.12 17.91 -10.72
CA ILE A 58 -15.83 18.49 -12.04
C ILE A 58 -17.10 18.76 -12.84
N VAL A 59 -18.08 17.83 -12.81
CA VAL A 59 -19.39 18.03 -13.43
C VAL A 59 -20.12 19.21 -12.77
N ALA A 60 -20.10 19.33 -11.44
CA ALA A 60 -20.72 20.44 -10.73
C ALA A 60 -20.06 21.80 -11.07
N MET A 61 -18.73 21.84 -11.16
CA MET A 61 -17.99 23.02 -11.57
C MET A 61 -18.35 23.43 -13.00
N ALA A 62 -18.39 22.48 -13.93
CA ALA A 62 -18.79 22.73 -15.31
C ALA A 62 -20.24 23.24 -15.42
N ALA A 63 -21.15 22.71 -14.60
CA ALA A 63 -22.56 23.10 -14.60
C ALA A 63 -22.80 24.49 -13.97
N LEU A 64 -22.04 24.85 -12.92
CA LEU A 64 -22.26 26.09 -12.16
C LEU A 64 -21.41 27.27 -12.65
N ALA A 65 -20.17 27.02 -13.06
CA ALA A 65 -19.19 28.02 -13.46
C ALA A 65 -18.75 27.91 -14.93
N GLY A 66 -19.25 26.92 -15.65
CA GLY A 66 -18.95 26.68 -17.07
C GLY A 66 -17.77 25.72 -17.30
N PRO A 67 -17.71 25.04 -18.47
CA PRO A 67 -16.67 24.05 -18.77
C PRO A 67 -15.24 24.61 -18.69
N SER A 68 -15.02 25.86 -19.10
CA SER A 68 -13.68 26.48 -19.09
C SER A 68 -13.10 26.56 -17.68
N HIS A 69 -13.93 26.84 -16.67
CA HIS A 69 -13.48 26.94 -15.28
C HIS A 69 -13.12 25.56 -14.70
N ALA A 70 -13.84 24.52 -15.09
CA ALA A 70 -13.50 23.14 -14.74
C ALA A 70 -12.18 22.70 -15.39
N ILE A 71 -11.94 23.07 -16.66
CA ILE A 71 -10.68 22.81 -17.37
C ILE A 71 -9.52 23.56 -16.70
N GLU A 72 -9.67 24.86 -16.45
CA GLU A 72 -8.66 25.66 -15.77
C GLU A 72 -8.28 25.08 -14.40
N TYR A 73 -9.27 24.65 -13.62
CA TYR A 73 -9.00 23.97 -12.35
C TYR A 73 -8.18 22.70 -12.55
N MET A 74 -8.52 21.85 -13.53
CA MET A 74 -7.78 20.63 -13.83
C MET A 74 -6.35 20.90 -14.31
N ASP A 75 -6.15 21.91 -15.15
CA ASP A 75 -4.82 22.27 -15.70
C ASP A 75 -3.86 22.79 -14.62
N THR A 76 -4.37 23.30 -13.50
CA THR A 76 -3.55 23.71 -12.35
C THR A 76 -3.21 22.57 -11.39
N ARG A 77 -3.78 21.37 -11.56
CA ARG A 77 -3.50 20.22 -10.69
C ARG A 77 -2.31 19.42 -11.21
N ASN A 78 -1.52 18.85 -10.29
CA ASN A 78 -0.45 17.94 -10.64
C ASN A 78 -0.93 16.48 -10.55
N PHE A 79 -0.92 15.77 -11.68
CA PHE A 79 -1.29 14.35 -11.76
C PHE A 79 -0.07 13.42 -11.90
N THR A 80 1.15 13.94 -11.75
CA THR A 80 2.39 13.18 -11.90
C THR A 80 2.43 11.99 -10.94
N GLU A 81 2.15 12.23 -9.66
CA GLU A 81 2.20 11.21 -8.61
C GLU A 81 1.12 10.11 -8.84
N PRO A 82 -0.18 10.42 -9.05
CA PRO A 82 -1.19 9.40 -9.40
C PRO A 82 -0.82 8.54 -10.62
N LEU A 83 -0.32 9.17 -11.69
CA LEU A 83 0.07 8.47 -12.92
C LEU A 83 1.30 7.60 -12.70
N PHE A 84 2.27 8.09 -11.92
CA PHE A 84 3.45 7.33 -11.55
C PHE A 84 3.09 6.08 -10.74
N VAL A 85 2.19 6.19 -9.73
CA VAL A 85 1.72 5.03 -8.94
C VAL A 85 1.08 3.98 -9.84
N PHE A 86 0.22 4.40 -10.78
CA PHE A 86 -0.37 3.49 -11.74
C PHE A 86 0.70 2.71 -12.52
N VAL A 87 1.69 3.41 -13.08
CA VAL A 87 2.73 2.80 -13.91
C VAL A 87 3.63 1.88 -13.11
N ILE A 88 4.14 2.35 -11.95
CA ILE A 88 5.07 1.58 -11.13
C ILE A 88 4.40 0.30 -10.60
N MET A 89 3.13 0.35 -10.20
CA MET A 89 2.39 -0.84 -9.78
C MET A 89 2.29 -1.89 -10.89
N VAL A 90 2.01 -1.47 -12.13
CA VAL A 90 1.91 -2.38 -13.27
C VAL A 90 3.24 -3.07 -13.57
N VAL A 91 4.35 -2.33 -13.56
CA VAL A 91 5.68 -2.86 -13.88
C VAL A 91 6.21 -3.72 -12.74
N ALA A 92 6.10 -3.24 -11.49
CA ALA A 92 6.67 -3.88 -10.33
C ALA A 92 5.95 -5.15 -9.89
N ALA A 93 4.63 -5.24 -10.11
CA ALA A 93 3.86 -6.44 -9.80
C ALA A 93 3.93 -7.52 -10.91
N SER A 94 4.77 -7.32 -11.92
CA SER A 94 4.97 -8.31 -12.98
C SER A 94 5.60 -9.60 -12.45
N ARG A 95 5.22 -10.73 -13.05
CA ARG A 95 5.74 -12.06 -12.66
C ARG A 95 7.28 -12.11 -12.64
N PRO A 96 8.02 -11.57 -13.62
CA PRO A 96 9.48 -11.61 -13.60
C PRO A 96 10.10 -10.89 -12.39
N ILE A 97 9.52 -9.75 -11.97
CA ILE A 97 9.98 -9.02 -10.78
C ILE A 97 9.65 -9.82 -9.51
N LEU A 98 8.43 -10.35 -9.39
CA LEU A 98 8.03 -11.17 -8.24
C LEU A 98 8.86 -12.44 -8.10
N GLU A 99 9.21 -13.11 -9.22
CA GLU A 99 10.11 -14.26 -9.21
C GLU A 99 11.53 -13.88 -8.80
N LEU A 100 12.05 -12.75 -9.28
CA LEU A 100 13.36 -12.23 -8.87
C LEU A 100 13.42 -12.00 -7.35
N VAL A 101 12.42 -11.33 -6.79
CA VAL A 101 12.33 -11.11 -5.33
C VAL A 101 12.18 -12.44 -4.59
N GLY A 102 11.38 -13.35 -5.12
CA GLY A 102 11.25 -14.71 -4.59
C GLY A 102 12.59 -15.45 -4.55
N LEU A 103 13.42 -15.36 -5.60
CA LEU A 103 14.76 -15.95 -5.64
C LEU A 103 15.69 -15.36 -4.58
N LEU A 104 15.67 -14.03 -4.40
CA LEU A 104 16.45 -13.35 -3.36
C LEU A 104 16.04 -13.81 -1.96
N VAL A 105 14.74 -13.96 -1.71
CA VAL A 105 14.21 -14.51 -0.45
C VAL A 105 14.76 -15.92 -0.20
N ARG A 106 14.76 -16.81 -1.20
CA ARG A 106 15.30 -18.18 -1.01
C ARG A 106 16.80 -18.16 -0.74
N LEU A 107 17.55 -17.30 -1.43
CA LEU A 107 19.00 -17.14 -1.27
C LEU A 107 19.33 -16.68 0.16
N VAL A 108 18.70 -15.60 0.63
CA VAL A 108 18.92 -15.06 1.98
C VAL A 108 18.51 -16.08 3.05
N ALA A 109 17.37 -16.76 2.87
CA ALA A 109 16.94 -17.80 3.80
C ALA A 109 17.86 -19.04 3.80
N ARG A 110 18.67 -19.29 2.75
CA ARG A 110 19.69 -20.37 2.73
C ARG A 110 20.97 -19.95 3.44
N ALA A 111 21.29 -18.66 3.41
CA ALA A 111 22.50 -18.12 4.01
C ALA A 111 22.40 -17.97 5.55
N LEU A 112 21.19 -17.86 6.10
CA LEU A 112 20.99 -17.71 7.54
C LEU A 112 21.35 -19.00 8.31
N PRO A 113 22.13 -18.94 9.40
CA PRO A 113 22.51 -20.10 10.22
C PRO A 113 21.39 -20.53 11.18
N LEU A 114 20.16 -20.67 10.65
CA LEU A 114 18.97 -21.05 11.38
C LEU A 114 18.30 -22.26 10.71
N ARG A 115 17.42 -22.94 11.46
CA ARG A 115 16.55 -23.96 10.86
C ARG A 115 15.74 -23.36 9.71
N ARG A 116 15.67 -24.09 8.60
CA ARG A 116 15.08 -23.63 7.34
C ARG A 116 13.68 -23.06 7.50
N GLU A 117 12.85 -23.68 8.33
CA GLU A 117 11.47 -23.28 8.57
C GLU A 117 11.37 -21.91 9.26
N LEU A 118 12.30 -21.62 10.20
CA LEU A 118 12.39 -20.34 10.89
C LEU A 118 13.03 -19.27 10.01
N ALA A 119 14.11 -19.62 9.30
CA ALA A 119 14.79 -18.71 8.38
C ALA A 119 13.83 -18.20 7.29
N THR A 120 13.08 -19.12 6.67
CA THR A 120 12.09 -18.77 5.64
C THR A 120 11.03 -17.83 6.20
N PHE A 121 10.45 -18.16 7.35
CA PHE A 121 9.41 -17.36 7.97
C PHE A 121 9.91 -15.95 8.33
N PHE A 122 11.08 -15.86 8.97
CA PHE A 122 11.71 -14.59 9.31
C PHE A 122 11.97 -13.74 8.07
N VAL A 123 12.56 -14.31 7.00
CA VAL A 123 12.88 -13.57 5.77
C VAL A 123 11.62 -13.11 5.05
N VAL A 124 10.58 -13.95 4.97
CA VAL A 124 9.29 -13.54 4.39
C VAL A 124 8.66 -12.40 5.18
N MET A 125 8.76 -12.42 6.51
CA MET A 125 8.20 -11.38 7.38
C MET A 125 9.07 -10.11 7.51
N SER A 126 10.29 -10.10 6.96
CA SER A 126 11.22 -8.97 7.03
C SER A 126 11.64 -8.46 5.66
N LEU A 127 12.38 -9.28 4.89
CA LEU A 127 12.95 -8.91 3.62
C LEU A 127 11.88 -8.61 2.56
N VAL A 128 10.76 -9.34 2.53
CA VAL A 128 9.70 -9.05 1.55
C VAL A 128 9.02 -7.70 1.84
N PRO A 129 8.59 -7.41 3.08
CA PRO A 129 8.12 -6.07 3.43
C PRO A 129 9.09 -4.93 3.10
N LEU A 130 10.39 -5.08 3.41
CA LEU A 130 11.41 -4.08 3.05
C LEU A 130 11.64 -3.98 1.54
N GLY A 131 11.55 -5.12 0.84
CA GLY A 131 11.56 -5.20 -0.61
C GLY A 131 10.43 -4.39 -1.25
N GLY A 132 9.33 -4.17 -0.52
CA GLY A 132 8.26 -3.26 -0.88
C GLY A 132 8.74 -1.85 -1.23
N SER A 133 9.83 -1.38 -0.64
CA SER A 133 10.41 -0.08 -0.98
C SER A 133 11.10 0.00 -2.35
N PHE A 134 11.34 -1.14 -3.00
CA PHE A 134 11.96 -1.21 -4.33
C PHE A 134 10.99 -1.64 -5.43
N ILE A 135 9.94 -2.37 -5.06
CA ILE A 135 8.92 -2.81 -6.02
C ILE A 135 7.63 -2.00 -5.86
N THR A 136 7.04 -1.99 -4.67
CA THR A 136 5.87 -1.24 -4.18
C THR A 136 5.23 -2.06 -3.06
N GLU A 137 4.48 -1.41 -2.16
CA GLU A 137 3.79 -2.11 -1.07
C GLU A 137 2.76 -3.16 -1.54
N PRO A 138 1.90 -2.92 -2.56
CA PRO A 138 0.94 -3.93 -3.05
C PRO A 138 1.62 -5.18 -3.62
N ALA A 139 2.73 -5.02 -4.34
CA ALA A 139 3.50 -6.14 -4.88
C ALA A 139 4.15 -6.96 -3.76
N ALA A 140 4.76 -6.29 -2.77
CA ALA A 140 5.33 -6.97 -1.60
C ALA A 140 4.28 -7.70 -0.77
N MET A 141 3.10 -7.08 -0.55
CA MET A 141 2.00 -7.72 0.17
C MET A 141 1.53 -8.99 -0.55
N THR A 142 1.35 -8.92 -1.87
CA THR A 142 0.88 -10.05 -2.67
C THR A 142 1.90 -11.20 -2.62
N LEU A 143 3.19 -10.90 -2.78
CA LEU A 143 4.24 -11.91 -2.69
C LEU A 143 4.30 -12.54 -1.30
N ALA A 144 4.33 -11.72 -0.24
CA ALA A 144 4.37 -12.22 1.12
C ALA A 144 3.13 -13.08 1.45
N ALA A 145 1.94 -12.63 1.06
CA ALA A 145 0.70 -13.37 1.27
C ALA A 145 0.70 -14.72 0.54
N ILE A 146 1.20 -14.80 -0.70
CA ILE A 146 1.32 -16.06 -1.44
C ILE A 146 2.34 -17.00 -0.75
N LEU A 147 3.51 -16.49 -0.39
CA LEU A 147 4.55 -17.28 0.29
C LEU A 147 4.05 -17.80 1.65
N LEU A 148 3.35 -16.97 2.41
CA LEU A 148 2.75 -17.35 3.68
C LEU A 148 1.60 -18.35 3.50
N ARG A 149 0.77 -18.13 2.47
CA ARG A 149 -0.32 -19.04 2.12
C ARG A 149 0.23 -20.44 1.91
N ASP A 150 1.15 -20.57 0.98
CA ASP A 150 1.63 -21.86 0.47
C ASP A 150 2.51 -22.59 1.49
N ALA A 151 3.30 -21.85 2.28
CA ALA A 151 4.19 -22.44 3.26
C ALA A 151 3.55 -22.66 4.65
N TYR A 152 2.63 -21.81 5.10
CA TYR A 152 2.20 -21.75 6.50
C TYR A 152 0.68 -21.67 6.77
N PHE A 153 -0.19 -21.36 5.80
CA PHE A 153 -1.62 -21.14 6.11
C PHE A 153 -2.53 -22.27 5.64
N ARG A 154 -2.03 -23.19 4.81
CA ARG A 154 -2.80 -24.36 4.31
C ARG A 154 -3.23 -25.33 5.39
N THR A 155 -2.51 -25.41 6.51
CA THR A 155 -2.91 -26.28 7.63
C THR A 155 -4.13 -25.70 8.35
N SER A 156 -5.15 -26.53 8.58
CA SER A 156 -6.35 -26.15 9.31
C SER A 156 -6.05 -25.89 10.80
N GLY A 157 -6.77 -24.95 11.42
CA GLY A 157 -6.58 -24.56 12.82
C GLY A 157 -5.59 -23.41 13.06
N ARG A 158 -5.30 -23.15 14.35
CA ARG A 158 -4.36 -22.13 14.87
C ARG A 158 -4.63 -20.69 14.41
N ALA A 159 -5.86 -20.23 14.62
CA ALA A 159 -6.28 -18.86 14.34
C ALA A 159 -5.31 -17.83 14.96
N GLY A 160 -4.84 -18.04 16.20
CA GLY A 160 -3.89 -17.13 16.86
C GLY A 160 -2.60 -16.89 16.06
N PHE A 161 -1.98 -17.95 15.54
CA PHE A 161 -0.80 -17.82 14.67
C PHE A 161 -1.10 -17.02 13.40
N LYS A 162 -2.23 -17.31 12.75
CA LYS A 162 -2.64 -16.66 11.50
C LYS A 162 -2.92 -15.17 11.70
N TYR A 163 -3.63 -14.80 12.77
CA TYR A 163 -3.91 -13.41 13.11
C TYR A 163 -2.64 -12.65 13.51
N LEU A 164 -1.76 -13.26 14.32
CA LEU A 164 -0.50 -12.62 14.71
C LEU A 164 0.41 -12.39 13.50
N THR A 165 0.53 -13.39 12.62
CA THR A 165 1.32 -13.28 11.38
C THR A 165 0.73 -12.21 10.46
N LEU A 166 -0.59 -12.17 10.28
CA LEU A 166 -1.24 -11.18 9.43
C LEU A 166 -1.10 -9.76 9.97
N GLY A 167 -1.26 -9.55 11.28
CA GLY A 167 -1.09 -8.24 11.92
C GLY A 167 0.34 -7.71 11.75
N VAL A 168 1.35 -8.55 11.97
CA VAL A 168 2.75 -8.18 11.72
C VAL A 168 3.01 -7.93 10.24
N LEU A 169 2.43 -8.72 9.34
CA LEU A 169 2.60 -8.53 7.90
C LEU A 169 2.10 -7.16 7.45
N PHE A 170 0.89 -6.77 7.88
CA PHE A 170 0.27 -5.50 7.50
C PHE A 170 1.09 -4.32 7.99
N VAL A 171 1.52 -4.35 9.26
CA VAL A 171 2.39 -3.30 9.81
C VAL A 171 3.73 -3.26 9.10
N ASN A 172 4.39 -4.42 8.92
CA ASN A 172 5.71 -4.46 8.30
C ASN A 172 5.68 -4.03 6.84
N VAL A 173 4.63 -4.35 6.06
CA VAL A 173 4.51 -3.88 4.67
C VAL A 173 4.29 -2.36 4.64
N SER A 174 3.43 -1.83 5.51
CA SER A 174 3.18 -0.39 5.61
C SER A 174 4.45 0.40 5.93
N ILE A 175 5.19 -0.01 6.97
CA ILE A 175 6.42 0.70 7.35
C ILE A 175 7.60 0.32 6.44
N GLY A 176 7.58 -0.86 5.81
CA GLY A 176 8.66 -1.35 4.96
C GLY A 176 8.78 -0.59 3.64
N GLY A 177 7.75 0.15 3.22
CA GLY A 177 7.75 0.95 2.00
C GLY A 177 8.62 2.22 2.03
N VAL A 178 9.06 2.67 3.20
CA VAL A 178 9.64 4.02 3.40
C VAL A 178 11.17 4.13 3.27
N LEU A 179 11.85 3.12 2.72
CA LEU A 179 13.30 3.22 2.44
C LEU A 179 13.58 4.12 1.22
N THR A 180 12.60 4.32 0.35
CA THR A 180 12.66 5.15 -0.86
C THR A 180 11.49 6.12 -0.89
N SER A 181 11.60 7.17 -1.71
CA SER A 181 10.58 8.22 -1.83
C SER A 181 9.40 7.88 -2.73
N TYR A 182 9.44 6.74 -3.45
CA TYR A 182 8.50 6.46 -4.54
C TYR A 182 7.61 5.24 -4.32
N ALA A 183 7.95 4.37 -3.36
CA ALA A 183 7.32 3.06 -3.23
C ALA A 183 6.05 3.05 -2.39
N ALA A 184 6.00 3.89 -1.36
CA ALA A 184 4.85 4.04 -0.48
C ALA A 184 4.00 5.23 -0.94
N PRO A 185 2.72 5.04 -1.30
CA PRO A 185 1.80 6.15 -1.61
C PRO A 185 1.83 7.31 -0.60
N PRO A 186 1.81 7.11 0.73
CA PRO A 186 1.85 8.23 1.68
C PRO A 186 3.14 9.07 1.62
N VAL A 187 4.26 8.48 1.21
CA VAL A 187 5.52 9.20 1.03
C VAL A 187 5.54 9.90 -0.32
N LEU A 188 5.15 9.20 -1.38
CA LEU A 188 5.16 9.73 -2.74
C LEU A 188 4.29 10.98 -2.86
N MET A 189 3.09 10.97 -2.26
CA MET A 189 2.15 12.09 -2.32
C MET A 189 2.67 13.39 -1.68
N VAL A 190 3.73 13.30 -0.87
CA VAL A 190 4.33 14.45 -0.18
C VAL A 190 5.78 14.69 -0.56
N ALA A 191 6.42 13.76 -1.28
CA ALA A 191 7.84 13.82 -1.60
C ALA A 191 8.22 15.08 -2.38
N SER A 192 7.44 15.43 -3.41
CA SER A 192 7.65 16.65 -4.20
C SER A 192 7.37 17.91 -3.37
N THR A 193 6.28 17.92 -2.60
CA THR A 193 5.87 19.05 -1.74
C THR A 193 6.87 19.35 -0.62
N PHE A 194 7.44 18.31 0.01
CA PHE A 194 8.37 18.44 1.12
C PHE A 194 9.85 18.42 0.69
N GLY A 195 10.13 18.17 -0.60
CA GLY A 195 11.48 18.09 -1.14
C GLY A 195 12.25 16.86 -0.66
N TRP A 196 11.56 15.74 -0.43
CA TRP A 196 12.17 14.50 0.05
C TRP A 196 12.56 13.59 -1.11
N ASP A 197 13.83 13.24 -1.18
CA ASP A 197 14.35 12.23 -2.09
C ASP A 197 14.55 10.88 -1.36
N SER A 198 15.00 9.87 -2.10
CA SER A 198 15.25 8.55 -1.50
C SER A 198 16.41 8.56 -0.49
N ALA A 199 17.34 9.52 -0.58
CA ALA A 199 18.43 9.65 0.39
C ALA A 199 17.90 10.16 1.74
N PHE A 200 17.04 11.19 1.71
CA PHE A 200 16.33 11.68 2.89
C PHE A 200 15.50 10.57 3.53
N MET A 201 14.72 9.84 2.72
CA MET A 201 13.91 8.73 3.23
C MET A 201 14.76 7.67 3.92
N LEU A 202 15.88 7.25 3.32
CA LEU A 202 16.78 6.26 3.92
C LEU A 202 17.39 6.75 5.25
N GLN A 203 17.81 8.01 5.33
CA GLN A 203 18.48 8.60 6.50
C GLN A 203 17.50 8.86 7.66
N HIS A 204 16.28 9.29 7.37
CA HIS A 204 15.32 9.69 8.40
C HIS A 204 14.30 8.59 8.73
N PHE A 205 13.79 7.84 7.75
CA PHE A 205 12.77 6.81 7.95
C PHE A 205 13.31 5.39 7.78
N GLY A 206 14.14 5.15 6.76
CA GLY A 206 14.47 3.84 6.25
C GLY A 206 15.16 2.93 7.26
N TRP A 207 16.15 3.42 7.99
CA TRP A 207 16.83 2.60 9.01
C TRP A 207 15.92 2.30 10.22
N ARG A 208 15.09 3.27 10.64
CA ARG A 208 14.10 3.11 11.73
C ARG A 208 13.07 2.04 11.35
N ALA A 209 12.56 2.11 10.12
CA ALA A 209 11.66 1.12 9.54
C ALA A 209 12.33 -0.24 9.40
N ALA A 210 13.56 -0.33 8.89
CA ALA A 210 14.29 -1.58 8.72
C ALA A 210 14.50 -2.31 10.06
N VAL A 211 14.86 -1.56 11.11
CA VAL A 211 15.00 -2.11 12.47
C VAL A 211 13.64 -2.55 13.02
N ALA A 212 12.59 -1.74 12.88
CA ALA A 212 11.23 -2.08 13.33
C ALA A 212 10.70 -3.35 12.64
N VAL A 213 10.84 -3.45 11.31
CA VAL A 213 10.44 -4.61 10.52
C VAL A 213 11.19 -5.87 10.96
N CYS A 214 12.52 -5.78 11.08
CA CYS A 214 13.35 -6.89 11.53
C CYS A 214 12.99 -7.33 12.96
N LEU A 215 12.76 -6.39 13.87
CA LEU A 215 12.39 -6.68 15.25
C LEU A 215 11.02 -7.34 15.33
N ASN A 216 10.02 -6.80 14.63
CA ASN A 216 8.68 -7.40 14.54
C ASN A 216 8.74 -8.82 13.96
N ALA A 217 9.50 -9.03 12.89
CA ALA A 217 9.68 -10.34 12.29
C ALA A 217 10.39 -11.32 13.23
N ALA A 218 11.42 -10.87 13.96
CA ALA A 218 12.15 -11.68 14.92
C ALA A 218 11.25 -12.08 16.10
N LEU A 219 10.57 -11.13 16.73
CA LEU A 219 9.65 -11.38 17.84
C LEU A 219 8.53 -12.34 17.43
N LEU A 220 7.92 -12.14 16.27
CA LEU A 220 6.93 -13.06 15.72
C LEU A 220 7.51 -14.46 15.52
N THR A 221 8.70 -14.57 14.92
CA THR A 221 9.36 -15.85 14.69
C THR A 221 9.65 -16.58 16.01
N LEU A 222 10.04 -15.86 17.06
CA LEU A 222 10.30 -16.41 18.40
C LEU A 222 9.01 -16.88 19.08
N VAL A 223 7.96 -16.06 19.07
CA VAL A 223 6.63 -16.41 19.64
C VAL A 223 6.05 -17.63 18.92
N CYS A 224 6.18 -17.69 17.59
CA CYS A 224 5.70 -18.80 16.77
C CYS A 224 6.70 -19.95 16.64
N ARG A 225 7.87 -19.90 17.29
CA ARG A 225 8.96 -20.88 17.11
C ARG A 225 8.49 -22.31 17.30
N LYS A 226 7.81 -22.60 18.42
CA LYS A 226 7.31 -23.95 18.71
C LYS A 226 6.38 -24.45 17.60
N ALA A 227 5.46 -23.60 17.16
CA ALA A 227 4.52 -23.89 16.09
C ALA A 227 5.21 -24.20 14.75
N LEU A 228 6.22 -23.41 14.40
CA LEU A 228 7.01 -23.57 13.17
C LEU A 228 7.88 -24.84 13.21
N LEU A 229 8.51 -25.14 14.35
CA LEU A 229 9.42 -26.28 14.49
C LEU A 229 8.70 -27.62 14.58
N GLU A 230 7.53 -27.67 15.21
CA GLU A 230 6.68 -28.85 15.31
C GLU A 230 5.97 -29.19 13.97
N ARG A 231 6.19 -28.39 12.91
CA ARG A 231 5.53 -28.50 11.58
C ARG A 231 4.00 -28.47 11.60
N SER A 232 3.44 -28.18 12.76
CA SER A 232 2.01 -28.05 13.00
C SER A 232 1.31 -26.93 12.22
N VAL A 233 2.06 -26.08 11.50
CA VAL A 233 1.52 -24.97 10.71
C VAL A 233 2.10 -24.90 9.31
N GLY A 234 3.03 -25.76 8.90
CA GLY A 234 3.65 -25.62 7.57
C GLY A 234 4.03 -26.93 6.91
N THR A 235 4.30 -26.87 5.60
CA THR A 235 4.63 -28.03 4.76
C THR A 235 5.97 -28.70 5.13
N GLY A 236 6.75 -28.11 6.03
CA GLY A 236 8.05 -28.61 6.48
C GLY A 236 9.21 -28.36 5.49
N GLY A 237 8.93 -27.93 4.26
CA GLY A 237 9.95 -27.65 3.24
C GLY A 237 10.48 -26.21 3.23
N GLY A 238 9.78 -25.25 3.86
CA GLY A 238 10.14 -23.83 3.77
C GLY A 238 10.25 -23.39 2.31
N VAL A 239 11.34 -22.71 1.93
CA VAL A 239 11.60 -22.32 0.54
C VAL A 239 11.89 -23.47 -0.44
N ASP A 240 12.04 -24.69 0.08
CA ASP A 240 12.26 -25.91 -0.70
C ASP A 240 11.01 -26.81 -0.68
N ALA A 241 9.87 -26.31 -0.17
CA ALA A 241 8.60 -27.00 -0.33
C ALA A 241 8.35 -27.22 -1.82
N PRO A 242 7.97 -28.44 -2.26
CA PRO A 242 7.77 -28.73 -3.67
C PRO A 242 6.74 -27.73 -4.22
N GLU A 243 7.17 -26.98 -5.25
CA GLU A 243 6.24 -26.19 -6.05
C GLU A 243 5.18 -27.17 -6.55
N GLY A 244 3.90 -26.83 -6.40
CA GLY A 244 2.80 -27.74 -6.74
C GLY A 244 2.92 -28.24 -8.19
N ALA A 245 2.24 -29.35 -8.51
CA ALA A 245 2.30 -30.04 -9.81
C ALA A 245 1.99 -29.18 -11.06
N ASP A 246 1.60 -27.92 -10.88
CA ASP A 246 1.30 -26.90 -11.90
C ASP A 246 2.39 -25.80 -12.01
N SER A 247 3.63 -26.05 -11.57
CA SER A 247 4.67 -25.02 -11.62
C SER A 247 5.03 -24.66 -13.07
N ARG A 248 4.66 -23.44 -13.46
CA ARG A 248 5.08 -22.84 -14.74
C ARG A 248 6.61 -22.81 -14.79
N PRO A 249 7.22 -22.98 -15.97
CA PRO A 249 8.67 -22.91 -16.10
C PRO A 249 9.20 -21.58 -15.57
N PRO A 250 10.41 -21.58 -14.95
CA PRO A 250 11.01 -20.38 -14.37
C PRO A 250 11.22 -19.33 -15.45
N VAL A 251 11.06 -18.05 -15.09
CA VAL A 251 11.29 -16.95 -16.01
C VAL A 251 12.78 -16.86 -16.36
N PRO A 252 13.17 -16.72 -17.64
CA PRO A 252 14.57 -16.53 -18.02
C PRO A 252 15.15 -15.23 -17.43
N VAL A 253 16.42 -15.28 -16.99
CA VAL A 253 17.12 -14.14 -16.39
C VAL A 253 17.09 -12.90 -17.28
N VAL A 254 17.22 -13.05 -18.60
CA VAL A 254 17.14 -11.92 -19.54
C VAL A 254 15.80 -11.19 -19.44
N VAL A 255 14.69 -11.92 -19.29
CA VAL A 255 13.36 -11.32 -19.15
C VAL A 255 13.26 -10.59 -17.82
N MET A 256 13.81 -11.14 -16.73
CA MET A 256 13.88 -10.46 -15.44
C MET A 256 14.69 -9.16 -15.53
N LEU A 257 15.84 -9.18 -16.20
CA LEU A 257 16.70 -8.00 -16.38
C LEU A 257 16.00 -6.91 -17.21
N VAL A 258 15.26 -7.28 -18.26
CA VAL A 258 14.48 -6.32 -19.03
C VAL A 258 13.40 -5.65 -18.16
N HIS A 259 12.67 -6.43 -17.35
CA HIS A 259 11.67 -5.86 -16.44
C HIS A 259 12.31 -4.95 -15.39
N LEU A 260 13.46 -5.35 -14.85
CA LEU A 260 14.22 -4.53 -13.91
C LEU A 260 14.69 -3.23 -14.55
N ALA A 261 15.14 -3.26 -15.82
CA ALA A 261 15.52 -2.07 -16.56
C ALA A 261 14.33 -1.12 -16.76
N PHE A 262 13.15 -1.63 -17.11
CA PHE A 262 11.93 -0.82 -17.18
C PHE A 262 11.56 -0.22 -15.83
N LEU A 263 11.62 -1.01 -14.75
CA LEU A 263 11.33 -0.54 -13.40
C LEU A 263 12.25 0.62 -13.01
N VAL A 264 13.56 0.44 -13.19
CA VAL A 264 14.56 1.48 -12.91
C VAL A 264 14.35 2.72 -13.79
N ALA A 265 14.10 2.54 -15.09
CA ALA A 265 13.86 3.66 -16.00
C ALA A 265 12.60 4.47 -15.62
N VAL A 266 11.52 3.81 -15.19
CA VAL A 266 10.31 4.47 -14.68
C VAL A 266 10.64 5.29 -13.43
N VAL A 267 11.36 4.71 -12.46
CA VAL A 267 11.76 5.42 -11.22
C VAL A 267 12.64 6.63 -11.53
N LEU A 268 13.64 6.49 -12.39
CA LEU A 268 14.53 7.59 -12.78
C LEU A 268 13.83 8.71 -13.55
N SER A 269 12.70 8.40 -14.19
CA SER A 269 11.89 9.36 -14.94
C SER A 269 10.63 9.81 -14.20
N ALA A 270 10.53 9.58 -12.87
CA ALA A 270 9.33 9.84 -12.07
C ALA A 270 8.79 11.28 -12.17
N HIS A 271 9.65 12.26 -12.46
CA HIS A 271 9.27 13.67 -12.64
C HIS A 271 8.76 14.02 -14.07
N HIS A 272 8.76 13.05 -14.99
CA HIS A 272 8.42 13.27 -16.39
C HIS A 272 7.32 12.30 -16.87
N PRO A 273 6.03 12.66 -16.70
CA PRO A 273 4.89 11.83 -17.09
C PRO A 273 4.93 11.28 -18.51
N ALA A 274 5.30 12.10 -19.47
CA ALA A 274 5.40 11.68 -20.87
C ALA A 274 6.39 10.51 -21.07
N ILE A 275 7.51 10.51 -20.34
CA ILE A 275 8.55 9.49 -20.47
C ILE A 275 8.08 8.18 -19.83
N PHE A 276 7.65 8.20 -18.57
CA PHE A 276 7.25 6.96 -17.91
C PHE A 276 5.98 6.35 -18.49
N LEU A 277 5.06 7.16 -19.04
CA LEU A 277 3.89 6.64 -19.77
C LEU A 277 4.32 6.00 -21.10
N GLY A 278 5.28 6.59 -21.82
CA GLY A 278 5.87 5.97 -23.00
C GLY A 278 6.56 4.64 -22.68
N LEU A 279 7.29 4.58 -21.56
CA LEU A 279 7.88 3.34 -21.05
C LEU A 279 6.82 2.30 -20.70
N LEU A 280 5.71 2.69 -20.08
CA LEU A 280 4.59 1.79 -19.79
C LEU A 280 4.00 1.20 -21.08
N MET A 281 3.76 2.03 -22.09
CA MET A 281 3.22 1.57 -23.38
C MET A 281 4.14 0.54 -24.03
N MET A 282 5.45 0.80 -24.04
CA MET A 282 6.45 -0.14 -24.54
C MET A 282 6.51 -1.42 -23.69
N PHE A 283 6.44 -1.28 -22.36
CA PHE A 283 6.44 -2.40 -21.42
C PHE A 283 5.24 -3.34 -21.64
N ILE A 284 4.03 -2.79 -21.80
CA ILE A 284 2.83 -3.57 -22.12
C ILE A 284 3.03 -4.32 -23.44
N GLY A 285 3.56 -3.65 -24.47
CA GLY A 285 3.89 -4.29 -25.75
C GLY A 285 4.90 -5.44 -25.60
N PHE A 286 5.94 -5.26 -24.77
CA PHE A 286 6.90 -6.31 -24.46
C PHE A 286 6.27 -7.49 -23.70
N SER A 287 5.47 -7.22 -22.67
CA SER A 287 4.75 -8.25 -21.91
C SER A 287 3.79 -9.05 -22.79
N GLU A 288 3.14 -8.39 -23.74
CA GLU A 288 2.27 -9.00 -24.74
C GLU A 288 3.05 -9.89 -25.72
N ALA A 289 4.23 -9.45 -26.17
CA ALA A 289 5.11 -10.26 -27.03
C ALA A 289 5.64 -11.52 -26.33
N TYR A 290 5.88 -11.44 -25.01
CA TYR A 290 6.45 -12.52 -24.20
C TYR A 290 5.45 -13.09 -23.16
N LYS A 291 4.17 -13.22 -23.52
CA LYS A 291 3.08 -13.73 -22.65
C LYS A 291 3.40 -14.96 -21.82
N ARG A 292 4.18 -15.90 -22.36
CA ARG A 292 4.56 -17.16 -21.66
C ARG A 292 5.25 -16.90 -20.31
N HIS A 293 5.92 -15.76 -20.17
CA HIS A 293 6.66 -15.37 -18.97
C HIS A 293 5.87 -14.40 -18.08
N GLN A 294 4.62 -14.10 -18.43
CA GLN A 294 3.80 -13.10 -17.75
C GLN A 294 2.61 -13.73 -17.04
N ASN A 295 2.18 -13.05 -15.98
CA ASN A 295 0.82 -13.13 -15.48
C ASN A 295 0.03 -11.95 -16.03
N ARG A 296 -1.28 -11.93 -15.79
CA ARG A 296 -2.09 -10.74 -16.08
C ARG A 296 -1.48 -9.54 -15.36
N LEU A 297 -1.15 -8.50 -16.12
CA LEU A 297 -0.64 -7.25 -15.56
C LEU A 297 -1.71 -6.60 -14.68
N MET A 298 -1.29 -5.97 -13.59
CA MET A 298 -2.16 -5.30 -12.62
C MET A 298 -2.66 -3.92 -13.12
N ILE A 299 -3.13 -3.87 -14.37
CA ILE A 299 -3.60 -2.63 -15.01
C ILE A 299 -4.85 -2.12 -14.30
N LYS A 300 -5.81 -3.01 -14.00
CA LYS A 300 -7.05 -2.62 -13.32
C LYS A 300 -6.73 -2.06 -11.94
N GLU A 301 -5.95 -2.80 -11.16
CA GLU A 301 -5.61 -2.47 -9.77
C GLU A 301 -4.78 -1.19 -9.70
N GLY A 302 -3.75 -1.07 -10.54
CA GLY A 302 -2.96 0.16 -10.63
C GLY A 302 -3.80 1.37 -11.06
N LEU A 303 -4.72 1.19 -12.02
CA LEU A 303 -5.59 2.28 -12.48
C LEU A 303 -6.56 2.73 -11.39
N MET A 304 -7.10 1.79 -10.61
CA MET A 304 -7.99 2.10 -9.48
C MET A 304 -7.25 2.90 -8.41
N VAL A 305 -6.02 2.51 -8.05
CA VAL A 305 -5.20 3.28 -7.10
C VAL A 305 -4.81 4.65 -7.68
N GLY A 306 -4.43 4.74 -8.94
CA GLY A 306 -4.17 6.02 -9.60
C GLY A 306 -5.42 6.91 -9.63
N PHE A 307 -6.61 6.35 -9.87
CA PHE A 307 -7.88 7.06 -9.86
C PHE A 307 -8.26 7.58 -8.46
N PHE A 308 -8.00 6.78 -7.42
CA PHE A 308 -8.11 7.21 -6.03
C PHE A 308 -7.25 8.45 -5.74
N LEU A 309 -5.95 8.38 -6.05
CA LEU A 309 -4.99 9.45 -5.79
C LEU A 309 -5.29 10.70 -6.63
N ALA A 310 -5.68 10.54 -7.90
CA ALA A 310 -6.11 11.66 -8.73
C ALA A 310 -7.38 12.31 -8.16
N GLY A 311 -8.32 11.51 -7.66
CA GLY A 311 -9.50 12.00 -6.96
C GLY A 311 -9.16 12.80 -5.71
N LEU A 312 -8.15 12.37 -4.94
CA LEU A 312 -7.63 13.13 -3.80
C LEU A 312 -7.04 14.47 -4.26
N VAL A 313 -6.25 14.50 -5.33
CA VAL A 313 -5.70 15.75 -5.87
C VAL A 313 -6.80 16.74 -6.24
N VAL A 314 -7.86 16.25 -6.88
CA VAL A 314 -9.00 17.07 -7.33
C VAL A 314 -9.86 17.54 -6.16
N LEU A 315 -10.27 16.66 -5.25
CA LEU A 315 -11.14 17.03 -4.12
C LEU A 315 -10.38 17.77 -3.02
N GLY A 316 -9.20 17.27 -2.67
CA GLY A 316 -8.38 17.78 -1.58
C GLY A 316 -7.78 19.15 -1.87
N GLY A 317 -7.47 19.46 -3.13
CA GLY A 317 -6.93 20.77 -3.53
C GLY A 317 -7.81 21.99 -3.19
N LEU A 318 -9.09 21.78 -2.83
CA LEU A 318 -10.02 22.83 -2.39
C LEU A 318 -10.31 22.79 -0.87
N GLN A 319 -9.65 21.92 -0.10
CA GLN A 319 -9.92 21.75 1.34
C GLN A 319 -9.02 22.60 2.22
N LYS A 320 -8.04 23.30 1.65
CA LYS A 320 -7.03 24.06 2.38
C LYS A 320 -7.62 25.07 3.37
N TRP A 321 -8.73 25.74 2.99
CA TRP A 321 -9.30 26.86 3.74
C TRP A 321 -9.74 26.52 5.18
N TRP A 322 -10.16 25.28 5.45
CA TRP A 322 -10.49 24.81 6.81
C TRP A 322 -9.40 23.92 7.39
N LEU A 323 -8.68 23.19 6.54
CA LEU A 323 -7.67 22.24 6.96
C LEU A 323 -6.44 22.94 7.58
N GLN A 324 -6.09 24.12 7.06
CA GLN A 324 -4.99 24.94 7.58
C GLN A 324 -5.19 25.26 9.07
N ASP A 325 -6.39 25.72 9.45
CA ASP A 325 -6.70 26.10 10.82
C ASP A 325 -6.78 24.89 11.74
N LEU A 326 -7.29 23.75 11.24
CA LEU A 326 -7.43 22.52 12.02
C LEU A 326 -6.07 21.86 12.32
N LEU A 327 -5.20 21.76 11.32
CA LEU A 327 -3.96 20.98 11.41
C LEU A 327 -2.73 21.83 11.75
N GLY A 328 -2.69 23.10 11.32
CA GLY A 328 -1.50 23.94 11.44
C GLY A 328 -1.07 24.21 12.88
N GLY A 329 -2.01 24.22 13.83
CA GLY A 329 -1.75 24.43 15.25
C GLY A 329 -1.41 23.17 16.05
N LEU A 330 -1.46 21.98 15.44
CA LEU A 330 -1.21 20.73 16.17
C LEU A 330 0.28 20.56 16.48
N GLU A 331 0.58 20.25 17.74
CA GLU A 331 1.92 19.86 18.16
C GLU A 331 2.35 18.56 17.43
N PRO A 332 3.63 18.44 17.00
CA PRO A 332 4.11 17.25 16.27
C PRO A 332 3.81 15.91 16.97
N PHE A 333 3.89 15.84 18.29
CA PHE A 333 3.60 14.59 19.01
C PHE A 333 2.11 14.21 18.97
N VAL A 334 1.22 15.20 19.10
CA VAL A 334 -0.23 15.00 18.93
C VAL A 334 -0.54 14.60 17.50
N LEU A 335 0.12 15.22 16.53
CA LEU A 335 -0.03 14.90 15.11
C LEU A 335 0.38 13.46 14.80
N PHE A 336 1.49 12.97 15.37
CA PHE A 336 1.95 11.59 15.17
C PHE A 336 0.87 10.57 15.59
N TRP A 337 0.36 10.70 16.82
CA TRP A 337 -0.65 9.77 17.35
C TRP A 337 -2.01 9.97 16.70
N GLY A 338 -2.39 11.22 16.42
CA GLY A 338 -3.59 11.54 15.66
C GLY A 338 -3.56 10.91 14.28
N ALA A 339 -2.44 11.02 13.57
CA ALA A 339 -2.28 10.42 12.26
C ALA A 339 -2.27 8.89 12.31
N THR A 340 -1.61 8.29 13.30
CA THR A 340 -1.63 6.84 13.53
C THR A 340 -3.05 6.31 13.76
N ALA A 341 -3.80 6.97 14.63
CA ALA A 341 -5.17 6.57 14.98
C ALA A 341 -6.15 6.80 13.83
N LEU A 342 -6.07 7.95 13.15
CA LEU A 342 -6.91 8.23 11.98
C LEU A 342 -6.63 7.24 10.86
N THR A 343 -5.37 6.90 10.62
CA THR A 343 -5.02 5.91 9.59
C THR A 343 -5.61 4.52 9.88
N ALA A 344 -5.88 4.16 11.13
CA ALA A 344 -6.60 2.91 11.40
C ALA A 344 -7.98 2.86 10.74
N ILE A 345 -8.58 4.02 10.44
CA ILE A 345 -9.92 4.16 9.89
C ILE A 345 -9.96 4.88 8.52
N THR A 346 -8.83 5.42 8.05
CA THR A 346 -8.70 6.07 6.73
C THR A 346 -7.44 5.61 6.02
N ASP A 347 -7.40 5.75 4.70
CA ASP A 347 -6.20 5.51 3.91
C ASP A 347 -5.05 6.46 4.30
N ASN A 348 -3.84 5.92 4.42
CA ASN A 348 -2.64 6.66 4.83
C ASN A 348 -2.19 7.71 3.79
N ALA A 349 -2.40 7.47 2.50
CA ALA A 349 -2.03 8.39 1.43
C ALA A 349 -2.97 9.58 1.39
N ALA A 350 -4.27 9.35 1.65
CA ALA A 350 -5.23 10.44 1.82
C ALA A 350 -4.82 11.38 2.96
N LEU A 351 -4.43 10.84 4.12
CA LEU A 351 -4.08 11.65 5.28
C LEU A 351 -2.81 12.48 5.07
N THR A 352 -1.76 11.87 4.50
CA THR A 352 -0.50 12.56 4.20
C THR A 352 -0.67 13.61 3.10
N TYR A 353 -1.45 13.30 2.06
CA TYR A 353 -1.79 14.26 1.02
C TYR A 353 -2.52 15.48 1.61
N LEU A 354 -3.54 15.28 2.44
CA LEU A 354 -4.25 16.38 3.10
C LEU A 354 -3.29 17.23 3.94
N GLY A 355 -2.43 16.60 4.75
CA GLY A 355 -1.44 17.34 5.54
C GLY A 355 -0.40 18.08 4.69
N SER A 356 -0.14 17.66 3.46
CA SER A 356 0.75 18.38 2.53
C SER A 356 0.19 19.72 2.05
N LEU A 357 -1.13 19.93 2.18
CA LEU A 357 -1.80 21.19 1.83
C LEU A 357 -1.59 22.29 2.89
N VAL A 358 -1.09 21.94 4.07
CA VAL A 358 -0.88 22.85 5.20
C VAL A 358 0.44 23.60 5.01
N GLU A 359 0.36 24.92 4.94
CA GLU A 359 1.52 25.80 4.79
C GLU A 359 2.11 26.21 6.14
N GLY A 360 3.36 26.67 6.13
CA GLY A 360 4.06 27.13 7.34
C GLY A 360 4.52 26.00 8.28
N THR A 361 4.48 24.75 7.83
CA THR A 361 4.88 23.59 8.62
C THR A 361 6.40 23.49 8.74
N ASN A 362 6.90 23.06 9.91
CA ASN A 362 8.31 22.77 10.14
C ASN A 362 8.65 21.29 9.83
N GLU A 363 9.94 20.95 9.81
CA GLU A 363 10.39 19.58 9.49
C GLU A 363 9.87 18.53 10.46
N ALA A 364 9.87 18.83 11.77
CA ALA A 364 9.37 17.91 12.79
C ALA A 364 7.88 17.59 12.59
N TRP A 365 7.08 18.59 12.24
CA TRP A 365 5.66 18.44 11.94
C TRP A 365 5.46 17.54 10.71
N ARG A 366 6.18 17.81 9.61
CA ARG A 366 6.10 17.01 8.36
C ARG A 366 6.52 15.56 8.60
N TYR A 367 7.63 15.37 9.33
CA TYR A 367 8.11 14.06 9.71
C TYR A 367 7.06 13.30 10.54
N MET A 368 6.51 13.92 11.59
CA MET A 368 5.56 13.26 12.49
C MET A 368 4.22 12.92 11.82
N LEU A 369 3.75 13.75 10.90
CA LEU A 369 2.58 13.45 10.06
C LEU A 369 2.78 12.14 9.29
N VAL A 370 3.87 12.05 8.53
CA VAL A 370 4.14 10.91 7.64
C VAL A 370 4.50 9.68 8.47
N ALA A 371 5.31 9.84 9.52
CA ALA A 371 5.66 8.76 10.43
C ALA A 371 4.42 8.16 11.11
N GLY A 372 3.49 9.00 11.58
CA GLY A 372 2.24 8.55 12.18
C GLY A 372 1.33 7.84 11.17
N ALA A 373 1.16 8.40 9.97
CA ALA A 373 0.35 7.79 8.91
C ALA A 373 0.90 6.41 8.51
N VAL A 374 2.21 6.30 8.29
CA VAL A 374 2.85 5.04 7.92
C VAL A 374 2.77 4.00 9.05
N THR A 375 2.91 4.44 10.31
CA THR A 375 2.79 3.58 11.51
C THR A 375 1.39 2.98 11.62
N GLY A 376 0.34 3.78 11.38
CA GLY A 376 -1.04 3.34 11.49
C GLY A 376 -1.53 2.46 10.32
N GLY A 377 -0.83 2.45 9.18
CA GLY A 377 -1.27 1.79 7.94
C GLY A 377 -1.44 0.27 8.05
N GLY A 378 -0.90 -0.37 9.08
CA GLY A 378 -1.07 -1.81 9.33
C GLY A 378 -2.24 -2.19 10.25
N LEU A 379 -2.93 -1.21 10.86
CA LEU A 379 -3.90 -1.47 11.94
C LEU A 379 -5.20 -2.12 11.44
N THR A 380 -5.65 -1.82 10.22
CA THR A 380 -6.88 -2.38 9.66
C THR A 380 -6.77 -2.66 8.16
N VAL A 381 -7.77 -3.33 7.60
CA VAL A 381 -7.81 -3.66 6.16
C VAL A 381 -7.92 -2.41 5.28
N ILE A 382 -8.51 -1.32 5.76
CA ILE A 382 -8.75 -0.09 4.98
C ILE A 382 -7.66 0.97 5.20
N ALA A 383 -6.74 0.73 6.13
CA ALA A 383 -5.71 1.68 6.53
C ALA A 383 -4.64 1.91 5.45
N ASN A 384 -4.45 0.94 4.56
CA ASN A 384 -3.46 0.99 3.49
C ASN A 384 -3.92 0.12 2.31
N ALA A 385 -3.75 0.63 1.07
CA ALA A 385 -4.15 -0.03 -0.18
C ALA A 385 -3.65 -1.49 -0.41
N PRO A 386 -2.47 -1.93 0.09
CA PRO A 386 -2.03 -3.32 0.01
C PRO A 386 -2.85 -4.28 0.87
N ASN A 387 -3.40 -3.83 2.00
CA ASN A 387 -4.01 -4.70 3.01
C ASN A 387 -5.20 -5.53 2.46
N PRO A 388 -6.10 -4.98 1.63
CA PRO A 388 -7.14 -5.76 0.95
C PRO A 388 -6.59 -6.90 0.09
N ALA A 389 -5.45 -6.73 -0.57
CA ALA A 389 -4.83 -7.78 -1.38
C ALA A 389 -4.35 -8.95 -0.49
N GLY A 390 -3.65 -8.63 0.60
CA GLY A 390 -3.23 -9.64 1.59
C GLY A 390 -4.42 -10.36 2.23
N PHE A 391 -5.47 -9.60 2.58
CA PHE A 391 -6.73 -10.13 3.10
C PHE A 391 -7.37 -11.10 2.09
N ALA A 392 -7.51 -10.72 0.83
CA ALA A 392 -8.17 -11.51 -0.20
C ALA A 392 -7.48 -12.85 -0.46
N ILE A 393 -6.14 -12.87 -0.42
CA ILE A 393 -5.33 -14.09 -0.62
C ILE A 393 -5.43 -15.04 0.58
N LEU A 394 -5.49 -14.50 1.80
CA LEU A 394 -5.38 -15.30 3.03
C LEU A 394 -6.72 -15.65 3.67
N LYS A 395 -7.81 -14.90 3.41
CA LYS A 395 -9.10 -15.05 4.12
C LYS A 395 -9.66 -16.48 4.15
N ASN A 396 -9.54 -17.21 3.04
CA ASN A 396 -10.09 -18.57 2.92
C ASN A 396 -9.38 -19.60 3.81
N HIS A 397 -8.25 -19.23 4.42
CA HIS A 397 -7.48 -20.07 5.33
C HIS A 397 -7.75 -19.76 6.81
N PHE A 398 -8.61 -18.80 7.12
CA PHE A 398 -9.05 -18.50 8.48
C PHE A 398 -10.31 -19.31 8.83
N PRO A 399 -10.63 -19.48 10.13
CA PRO A 399 -11.92 -20.04 10.54
C PRO A 399 -13.07 -19.30 9.84
N ASP A 400 -14.09 -20.03 9.41
CA ASP A 400 -15.28 -19.49 8.74
C ASP A 400 -15.00 -18.76 7.40
N GLY A 401 -13.80 -18.95 6.82
CA GLY A 401 -13.42 -18.36 5.53
C GLY A 401 -13.31 -16.83 5.55
N SER A 402 -13.19 -16.21 6.72
CA SER A 402 -13.13 -14.76 6.89
C SER A 402 -12.15 -14.33 7.99
N ILE A 403 -11.65 -13.10 7.88
CA ILE A 403 -10.76 -12.49 8.87
C ILE A 403 -11.56 -11.44 9.66
N SER A 404 -11.61 -11.59 10.98
CA SER A 404 -12.26 -10.65 11.88
C SER A 404 -11.43 -9.37 12.00
N SER A 405 -12.03 -8.22 11.67
CA SER A 405 -11.37 -6.91 11.76
C SER A 405 -10.89 -6.58 13.18
N GLY A 406 -11.66 -6.92 14.21
CA GLY A 406 -11.27 -6.67 15.60
C GLY A 406 -10.07 -7.49 16.05
N ARG A 407 -10.00 -8.78 15.67
CA ARG A 407 -8.85 -9.64 15.99
C ARG A 407 -7.60 -9.20 15.22
N LEU A 408 -7.75 -8.78 13.97
CA LEU A 408 -6.67 -8.21 13.17
C LEU A 408 -6.13 -6.95 13.84
N PHE A 409 -7.00 -5.99 14.19
CA PHE A 409 -6.62 -4.76 14.86
C PHE A 409 -5.82 -5.04 16.14
N LEU A 410 -6.33 -5.90 17.02
CA LEU A 410 -5.63 -6.28 18.25
C LEU A 410 -4.27 -6.94 17.98
N SER A 411 -4.16 -7.74 16.92
CA SER A 411 -2.90 -8.41 16.54
C SER A 411 -1.88 -7.45 15.93
N ALA A 412 -2.32 -6.32 15.36
CA ALA A 412 -1.47 -5.28 14.79
C ALA A 412 -0.97 -4.27 15.84
N LEU A 413 -1.58 -4.17 17.02
CA LEU A 413 -1.20 -3.18 18.04
C LEU A 413 0.27 -3.29 18.49
N ALA A 414 0.72 -4.50 18.86
CA ALA A 414 2.09 -4.71 19.32
C ALA A 414 3.14 -4.34 18.25
N PRO A 415 3.07 -4.84 17.00
CA PRO A 415 4.03 -4.43 15.97
C PRO A 415 3.92 -2.94 15.60
N THR A 416 2.73 -2.34 15.72
CA THR A 416 2.53 -0.90 15.53
C THR A 416 3.26 -0.10 16.61
N LEU A 417 3.21 -0.55 17.88
CA LEU A 417 3.95 0.09 18.97
C LEU A 417 5.46 0.01 18.77
N VAL A 418 5.98 -1.12 18.26
CA VAL A 418 7.40 -1.23 17.90
C VAL A 418 7.77 -0.21 16.83
N ALA A 419 6.97 -0.07 15.78
CA ALA A 419 7.17 0.95 14.76
C ALA A 419 7.10 2.37 15.33
N ALA A 420 6.11 2.64 16.19
CA ALA A 420 5.93 3.94 16.82
C ALA A 420 7.14 4.33 17.67
N VAL A 421 7.65 3.42 18.50
CA VAL A 421 8.87 3.66 19.30
C VAL A 421 10.05 3.98 18.40
N MET A 422 10.24 3.23 17.30
CA MET A 422 11.34 3.46 16.38
C MET A 422 11.25 4.83 15.67
N PHE A 423 10.05 5.24 15.24
CA PHE A 423 9.86 6.53 14.58
C PHE A 423 9.90 7.73 15.53
N LEU A 424 9.58 7.54 16.82
CA LEU A 424 9.65 8.57 17.85
C LEU A 424 11.06 8.73 18.46
N LEU A 425 12.02 7.90 18.05
CA LEU A 425 13.42 8.11 18.44
C LEU A 425 13.88 9.51 17.98
N PRO A 426 14.64 10.25 18.81
CA PRO A 426 15.16 11.56 18.45
C PRO A 426 15.84 11.53 17.07
N VAL A 427 15.61 12.58 16.29
CA VAL A 427 16.23 12.77 14.96
C VAL A 427 17.67 13.23 15.12
#